data_AF-A0A956SBZ2-F1
#
_entry.id   AF-A0A956SBZ2-F1
#
_cell.length_a   1.000
_cell.length_b   1.000
_cell.length_c   1.000
_cell.angle_alpha   90.00
_cell.angle_beta   90.00
_cell.angle_gamma   90.00
#
_symmetry.space_group_name_H-M   'P 1'
#
loop_
_entity.id
_entity.type
_entity.pdbx_description
1 polymer ?
#
loop_
_entity_poly.entity_id
_entity_poly.type
_entity_poly.pdbx_seq_one_letter_code
_entity_poly.pdbx_strand_id
1 'polypeptide(L)'
;MAHAKDHNMLLSSDGHAAARAWFDFPSAILALCLLVLSLNPGGARAAVTVPGAPGVVVIPADEVLKDHTVTAPDGTLLFTDRDGVTWRLITDPEDPEITNPSVSGFYPADWNAVVSTLDALPDHFLWTVDCVVYVLPYPRSGALSSSAADRAIYLSPGVQPLEDGPVLRSTVVHEYGHAVHYALLPDDDPRWDEYRKLRGIEDDSVFYASAAHAYRPHEIFAEDFRVLFGDPVAAGDGSVENPELDSPQYDADLIAFFESLPGLGATADVAEARVPQASWQVFPNPVPLRGRVQLERTGGEAAVDGGGGMRALLVDASGRRAGELQLAPDGTGRWSASLADVEGLSAGAYWLVLRAEDGTARSVSLRVVR
;
A
#
# COMPACT_ATOMS: atom_id res chain seq x y z
N MET A 1 44.01 -21.21 70.81
CA MET A 1 43.53 -19.83 70.63
C MET A 1 42.11 -19.96 70.08
N ALA A 2 41.05 -20.12 70.88
CA ALA A 2 40.41 -19.19 71.85
C ALA A 2 40.08 -17.85 71.17
N HIS A 3 38.86 -17.28 71.18
CA HIS A 3 37.64 -17.53 71.96
C HIS A 3 36.45 -16.81 71.28
N ALA A 4 35.24 -17.28 71.56
CA ALA A 4 33.94 -16.66 71.27
C ALA A 4 33.76 -15.23 71.86
N LYS A 5 32.76 -14.48 71.34
CA LYS A 5 31.67 -13.93 72.19
C LYS A 5 30.53 -13.27 71.41
N ASP A 6 29.34 -13.75 71.72
CA ASP A 6 28.03 -13.14 71.52
C ASP A 6 27.88 -11.84 72.31
N HIS A 7 27.04 -10.92 71.81
CA HIS A 7 26.27 -10.02 72.65
C HIS A 7 24.83 -9.93 72.15
N ASN A 8 23.96 -10.48 72.98
CA ASN A 8 22.51 -10.36 72.96
C ASN A 8 22.14 -9.01 73.61
N MET A 9 21.19 -8.27 73.04
CA MET A 9 20.48 -7.23 73.79
C MET A 9 19.00 -7.21 73.37
N LEU A 10 18.19 -7.76 74.26
CA LEU A 10 16.74 -7.60 74.35
C LEU A 10 16.40 -6.13 74.61
N LEU A 11 15.25 -5.66 74.10
CA LEU A 11 14.14 -5.15 74.93
C LEU A 11 12.95 -4.63 74.10
N SER A 12 11.75 -4.99 74.56
CA SER A 12 10.53 -4.15 74.61
C SER A 12 9.82 -3.88 73.27
N SER A 13 8.50 -3.91 73.13
CA SER A 13 7.36 -4.30 73.97
C SER A 13 6.10 -4.05 73.12
N ASP A 14 5.13 -4.93 73.28
CA ASP A 14 3.68 -4.66 73.32
C ASP A 14 2.98 -3.93 72.16
N GLY A 15 1.98 -4.65 71.62
CA GLY A 15 0.61 -4.15 71.65
C GLY A 15 0.02 -3.68 70.33
N HIS A 16 -0.82 -4.52 69.71
CA HIS A 16 -2.28 -4.44 69.86
C HIS A 16 -2.99 -5.41 68.91
N ALA A 17 -3.90 -6.18 69.50
CA ALA A 17 -4.89 -6.99 68.83
C ALA A 17 -6.19 -6.20 68.67
N ALA A 18 -6.80 -6.26 67.48
CA ALA A 18 -8.25 -6.20 67.25
C ALA A 18 -8.47 -6.48 65.75
N ALA A 19 -8.93 -7.67 65.32
CA ALA A 19 -10.25 -8.27 65.45
C ALA A 19 -11.31 -7.72 64.46
N ARG A 20 -11.83 -8.66 63.64
CA ARG A 20 -13.19 -8.73 63.03
C ARG A 20 -13.46 -7.77 61.85
N ALA A 21 -14.22 -8.12 60.81
CA ALA A 21 -14.99 -9.31 60.44
C ALA A 21 -15.45 -9.19 58.97
N TRP A 22 -15.50 -10.33 58.27
CA TRP A 22 -16.59 -10.83 57.42
C TRP A 22 -17.50 -9.84 56.68
N PHE A 23 -17.50 -9.91 55.35
CA PHE A 23 -18.72 -9.93 54.54
C PHE A 23 -18.47 -10.75 53.26
N ASP A 24 -19.21 -11.86 53.14
CA ASP A 24 -19.49 -12.59 51.90
C ASP A 24 -20.67 -11.93 51.14
N PHE A 25 -20.79 -12.31 49.86
CA PHE A 25 -21.89 -12.16 48.87
C PHE A 25 -21.90 -10.90 47.96
N PRO A 26 -22.42 -10.96 46.70
CA PRO A 26 -22.56 -12.10 45.78
C PRO A 26 -22.18 -11.82 44.30
N SER A 27 -22.09 -12.91 43.53
CA SER A 27 -22.26 -12.97 42.08
C SER A 27 -23.52 -12.22 41.59
N ALA A 28 -23.35 -11.23 40.71
CA ALA A 28 -24.25 -10.85 39.61
C ALA A 28 -24.03 -9.39 39.18
N ILE A 29 -23.11 -9.14 38.23
CA ILE A 29 -23.29 -8.07 37.23
C ILE A 29 -22.90 -8.66 35.87
N LEU A 30 -23.83 -9.47 35.36
CA LEU A 30 -24.00 -9.70 33.93
C LEU A 30 -24.78 -8.49 33.42
N ALA A 31 -24.09 -7.42 33.01
CA ALA A 31 -24.73 -6.28 32.36
C ALA A 31 -23.74 -5.59 31.42
N LEU A 32 -23.77 -6.05 30.17
CA LEU A 32 -23.67 -5.18 29.01
C LEU A 32 -22.33 -4.45 28.82
N CYS A 33 -21.24 -5.21 28.71
CA CYS A 33 -20.23 -4.86 27.71
C CYS A 33 -20.88 -5.12 26.34
N LEU A 34 -21.65 -4.14 25.86
CA LEU A 34 -21.89 -3.95 24.45
C LEU A 34 -20.50 -3.77 23.84
N LEU A 35 -19.92 -4.89 23.41
CA LEU A 35 -18.92 -4.93 22.38
C LEU A 35 -19.56 -4.18 21.21
N VAL A 36 -19.22 -2.91 21.07
CA VAL A 36 -19.44 -2.16 19.84
C VAL A 36 -18.46 -2.80 18.85
N LEU A 37 -18.85 -3.97 18.35
CA LEU A 37 -18.59 -4.33 16.98
C LEU A 37 -19.21 -3.19 16.19
N SER A 38 -18.42 -2.17 15.93
CA SER A 38 -18.63 -1.28 14.80
C SER A 38 -18.49 -2.16 13.56
N LEU A 39 -19.53 -2.96 13.31
CA LEU A 39 -19.87 -3.46 12.00
C LEU A 39 -20.07 -2.19 11.18
N ASN A 40 -18.97 -1.69 10.61
CA ASN A 40 -19.03 -0.82 9.48
C ASN A 40 -19.75 -1.65 8.42
N PRO A 41 -20.97 -1.32 8.00
CA PRO A 41 -21.66 -2.05 6.93
C PRO A 41 -21.05 -1.64 5.58
N GLY A 42 -19.72 -1.56 5.51
CA GLY A 42 -18.99 -1.51 4.27
C GLY A 42 -19.17 -2.89 3.65
N GLY A 43 -20.07 -2.98 2.67
CA GLY A 43 -20.12 -4.16 1.82
C GLY A 43 -18.72 -4.44 1.30
N ALA A 44 -18.35 -5.72 1.27
CA ALA A 44 -17.06 -6.17 0.79
C ALA A 44 -16.67 -5.40 -0.47
N ARG A 45 -15.56 -4.68 -0.40
CA ARG A 45 -14.97 -3.97 -1.52
C ARG A 45 -14.29 -4.99 -2.42
N ALA A 46 -14.29 -4.71 -3.72
CA ALA A 46 -13.68 -5.56 -4.72
C ALA A 46 -12.26 -5.06 -5.03
N ALA A 47 -11.43 -5.96 -5.55
CA ALA A 47 -10.06 -5.67 -5.85
C ALA A 47 -9.97 -4.51 -6.82
N VAL A 48 -8.99 -3.63 -6.60
CA VAL A 48 -8.85 -2.38 -7.33
C VAL A 48 -7.55 -2.42 -8.14
N THR A 49 -7.68 -2.38 -9.45
CA THR A 49 -6.54 -2.12 -10.34
C THR A 49 -6.11 -0.68 -10.17
N VAL A 50 -4.82 -0.44 -9.95
CA VAL A 50 -4.26 0.92 -9.87
C VAL A 50 -4.43 1.59 -11.24
N PRO A 51 -4.93 2.85 -11.30
CA PRO A 51 -5.07 3.53 -12.59
C PRO A 51 -3.73 3.62 -13.30
N GLY A 52 -3.75 3.49 -14.63
CA GLY A 52 -2.51 3.42 -15.41
C GLY A 52 -1.73 2.12 -15.25
N ALA A 53 -1.92 1.29 -14.22
CA ALA A 53 -1.11 0.11 -13.94
C ALA A 53 -1.93 -1.20 -14.05
N PRO A 54 -2.23 -1.71 -15.26
CA PRO A 54 -3.10 -2.88 -15.42
C PRO A 54 -2.56 -4.16 -14.74
N GLY A 55 -1.25 -4.23 -14.48
CA GLY A 55 -0.60 -5.33 -13.76
C GLY A 55 -0.60 -5.18 -12.23
N VAL A 56 -0.98 -4.02 -11.68
CA VAL A 56 -0.92 -3.76 -10.24
C VAL A 56 -2.33 -3.76 -9.66
N VAL A 57 -2.58 -4.71 -8.75
CA VAL A 57 -3.90 -4.92 -8.12
C VAL A 57 -3.78 -4.77 -6.61
N VAL A 58 -4.57 -3.87 -6.03
CA VAL A 58 -4.68 -3.72 -4.57
C VAL A 58 -5.91 -4.48 -4.08
N ILE A 59 -5.72 -5.38 -3.12
CA ILE A 59 -6.77 -6.16 -2.47
C ILE A 59 -6.98 -5.60 -1.05
N PRO A 60 -8.11 -4.92 -0.78
CA PRO A 60 -8.42 -4.36 0.53
C PRO A 60 -8.56 -5.43 1.63
N ALA A 61 -8.37 -5.03 2.89
CA ALA A 61 -8.37 -5.96 4.03
C ALA A 61 -9.65 -6.76 4.22
N ASP A 62 -10.82 -6.18 3.91
CA ASP A 62 -12.10 -6.87 3.97
C ASP A 62 -12.24 -7.96 2.89
N GLU A 63 -11.69 -7.72 1.70
CA GLU A 63 -11.63 -8.71 0.62
C GLU A 63 -10.59 -9.79 0.89
N VAL A 64 -9.41 -9.41 1.42
CA VAL A 64 -8.42 -10.38 1.92
C VAL A 64 -9.09 -11.32 2.92
N LEU A 65 -9.77 -10.77 3.92
CA LEU A 65 -10.46 -11.58 4.92
C LEU A 65 -11.56 -12.47 4.31
N LYS A 66 -12.30 -11.97 3.32
CA LYS A 66 -13.42 -12.69 2.72
C LYS A 66 -12.99 -13.80 1.76
N ASP A 67 -12.06 -13.50 0.86
CA ASP A 67 -11.78 -14.31 -0.32
C ASP A 67 -10.37 -14.95 -0.29
N HIS A 68 -9.48 -14.47 0.58
CA HIS A 68 -8.10 -14.96 0.70
C HIS A 68 -7.79 -15.59 2.07
N THR A 69 -8.78 -15.74 2.95
CA THR A 69 -8.58 -16.44 4.21
C THR A 69 -9.54 -17.60 4.42
N VAL A 70 -9.08 -18.58 5.21
CA VAL A 70 -9.87 -19.70 5.69
C VAL A 70 -9.63 -19.91 7.18
N THR A 71 -10.68 -20.18 7.94
CA THR A 71 -10.55 -20.61 9.33
C THR A 71 -10.31 -22.12 9.37
N ALA A 72 -9.17 -22.52 9.91
CA ALA A 72 -8.83 -23.93 10.13
C ALA A 72 -9.68 -24.55 11.26
N PRO A 73 -9.77 -25.88 11.37
CA PRO A 73 -10.60 -26.55 12.39
C PRO A 73 -10.23 -26.23 13.84
N ASP A 74 -9.00 -25.80 14.10
CA ASP A 74 -8.52 -25.38 15.41
C ASP A 74 -8.83 -23.90 15.72
N GLY A 75 -9.50 -23.20 14.80
CA GLY A 75 -9.85 -21.78 14.92
C GLY A 75 -8.78 -20.84 14.36
N THR A 76 -7.64 -21.33 13.88
CA THR A 76 -6.58 -20.50 13.31
C THR A 76 -7.04 -19.86 12.01
N LEU A 77 -6.82 -18.56 11.84
CA LEU A 77 -7.07 -17.87 10.58
C LEU A 77 -5.85 -18.00 9.66
N LEU A 78 -6.05 -18.58 8.48
CA LEU A 78 -5.00 -18.79 7.48
C LEU A 78 -5.25 -17.89 6.28
N PHE A 79 -4.25 -17.10 5.88
CA PHE A 79 -4.23 -16.33 4.64
C PHE A 79 -3.49 -17.11 3.55
N THR A 80 -3.97 -17.06 2.30
CA THR A 80 -3.27 -17.63 1.14
C THR A 80 -3.11 -16.57 0.05
N ASP A 81 -1.87 -16.38 -0.39
CA ASP A 81 -1.54 -15.44 -1.46
C ASP A 81 -1.86 -15.98 -2.87
N ARG A 82 -1.48 -15.22 -3.90
CA ARG A 82 -1.71 -15.57 -5.31
C ARG A 82 -0.95 -16.83 -5.76
N ASP A 83 0.17 -17.15 -5.12
CA ASP A 83 1.04 -18.27 -5.46
C ASP A 83 0.74 -19.51 -4.62
N GLY A 84 -0.26 -19.42 -3.74
CA GLY A 84 -0.71 -20.51 -2.89
C GLY A 84 0.12 -20.66 -1.60
N VAL A 85 0.97 -19.69 -1.27
CA VAL A 85 1.68 -19.67 0.01
C VAL A 85 0.71 -19.31 1.10
N THR A 86 0.68 -20.13 2.15
CA THR A 86 -0.25 -19.98 3.27
C THR A 86 0.46 -19.50 4.53
N TRP A 87 -0.12 -18.51 5.21
CA TRP A 87 0.37 -17.97 6.48
C TRP A 87 -0.70 -17.95 7.55
N ARG A 88 -0.28 -18.16 8.80
CA ARG A 88 -1.09 -17.89 9.98
C ARG A 88 -1.22 -16.38 10.17
N LEU A 89 -2.45 -15.90 10.29
CA LEU A 89 -2.74 -14.53 10.70
C LEU A 89 -2.87 -14.46 12.23
N ILE A 90 -2.24 -13.45 12.83
CA ILE A 90 -2.32 -13.16 14.26
C ILE A 90 -3.55 -12.30 14.52
N THR A 91 -4.61 -12.91 15.02
CA THR A 91 -5.89 -12.20 15.31
C THR A 91 -5.98 -11.65 16.72
N ASP A 92 -5.08 -12.08 17.62
CA ASP A 92 -5.02 -11.65 19.01
C ASP A 92 -3.84 -10.67 19.21
N PRO A 93 -4.09 -9.40 19.60
CA PRO A 93 -3.03 -8.45 19.90
C PRO A 93 -2.11 -8.88 21.05
N GLU A 94 -2.56 -9.80 21.91
CA GLU A 94 -1.78 -10.35 23.04
C GLU A 94 -0.99 -11.61 22.64
N ASP A 95 -0.98 -12.01 21.36
CA ASP A 95 -0.14 -13.09 20.85
C ASP A 95 1.35 -12.78 21.18
N PRO A 96 2.12 -13.76 21.70
CA PRO A 96 3.49 -13.53 22.14
C PRO A 96 4.46 -13.08 21.03
N GLU A 97 4.10 -13.21 19.75
CA GLU A 97 4.87 -12.63 18.65
C GLU A 97 4.73 -11.10 18.59
N ILE A 98 3.66 -10.53 19.13
CA ILE A 98 3.43 -9.08 19.14
C ILE A 98 4.21 -8.44 20.29
N THR A 99 5.30 -7.76 19.96
CA THR A 99 6.16 -7.10 20.96
C THR A 99 5.60 -5.77 21.48
N ASN A 100 4.59 -5.22 20.80
CA ASN A 100 3.98 -3.92 21.07
C ASN A 100 2.43 -4.02 21.03
N PRO A 101 1.83 -4.77 21.97
CA PRO A 101 0.40 -5.05 21.95
C PRO A 101 -0.43 -3.76 21.97
N SER A 102 -1.51 -3.75 21.19
CA SER A 102 -2.51 -2.70 21.23
C SER A 102 -3.74 -3.13 22.01
N VAL A 103 -4.25 -2.21 22.81
CA VAL A 103 -5.48 -2.40 23.57
C VAL A 103 -6.74 -2.42 22.70
N SER A 104 -6.64 -1.97 21.44
CA SER A 104 -7.81 -1.72 20.58
C SER A 104 -7.81 -2.52 19.28
N GLY A 105 -6.80 -3.37 19.07
CA GLY A 105 -6.72 -4.28 17.91
C GLY A 105 -5.73 -3.84 16.85
N PHE A 106 -5.86 -4.46 15.67
CA PHE A 106 -5.05 -4.18 14.49
C PHE A 106 -5.75 -3.21 13.55
N TYR A 107 -4.96 -2.38 12.88
CA TYR A 107 -5.40 -1.29 12.02
C TYR A 107 -4.79 -1.46 10.63
N PRO A 108 -5.52 -2.05 9.68
CA PRO A 108 -5.08 -2.17 8.30
C PRO A 108 -4.84 -0.79 7.68
N ALA A 109 -3.90 -0.73 6.73
CA ALA A 109 -3.66 0.49 5.97
C ALA A 109 -4.94 0.95 5.23
N ASP A 110 -5.10 2.26 5.04
CA ASP A 110 -6.16 2.77 4.15
C ASP A 110 -5.81 2.43 2.70
N TRP A 111 -6.57 1.52 2.10
CA TRP A 111 -6.36 1.10 0.72
C TRP A 111 -6.49 2.26 -0.29
N ASN A 112 -7.26 3.31 0.01
CA ASN A 112 -7.32 4.48 -0.89
C ASN A 112 -5.99 5.23 -0.91
N ALA A 113 -5.35 5.38 0.25
CA ALA A 113 -4.04 5.98 0.36
C ALA A 113 -3.01 5.13 -0.40
N VAL A 114 -3.07 3.79 -0.25
CA VAL A 114 -2.21 2.85 -1.00
C VAL A 114 -2.39 3.03 -2.52
N VAL A 115 -3.63 2.97 -3.03
CA VAL A 115 -3.91 3.17 -4.46
C VAL A 115 -3.42 4.54 -4.94
N SER A 116 -3.71 5.61 -4.19
CA SER A 116 -3.30 6.96 -4.58
C SER A 116 -1.78 7.16 -4.58
N THR A 117 -1.07 6.44 -3.71
CA THR A 117 0.40 6.48 -3.64
C THR A 117 1.00 5.76 -4.85
N LEU A 118 0.46 4.60 -5.22
CA LEU A 118 0.90 3.86 -6.39
C LEU A 118 0.56 4.59 -7.70
N ASP A 119 -0.62 5.21 -7.80
CA ASP A 119 -1.05 6.03 -8.94
C ASP A 119 -0.17 7.27 -9.18
N ALA A 120 0.57 7.70 -8.16
CA ALA A 120 1.50 8.83 -8.25
C ALA A 120 2.88 8.43 -8.81
N LEU A 121 3.18 7.13 -8.94
CA LEU A 121 4.45 6.66 -9.48
C LEU A 121 4.53 6.88 -11.00
N PRO A 122 5.74 6.95 -11.56
CA PRO A 122 5.90 7.08 -13.01
C PRO A 122 5.30 5.88 -13.78
N ASP A 123 4.48 6.18 -14.79
CA ASP A 123 3.74 5.20 -15.61
C ASP A 123 4.62 4.03 -16.12
N HIS A 124 5.87 4.29 -16.46
CA HIS A 124 6.76 3.29 -17.07
C HIS A 124 7.16 2.17 -16.08
N PHE A 125 7.19 2.44 -14.76
CA PHE A 125 7.33 1.40 -13.73
C PHE A 125 6.00 0.68 -13.44
N LEU A 126 4.88 1.39 -13.61
CA LEU A 126 3.54 0.83 -13.40
C LEU A 126 3.11 -0.15 -14.50
N TRP A 127 3.61 0.01 -15.72
CA TRP A 127 3.28 -0.86 -16.86
C TRP A 127 4.11 -2.13 -16.93
N THR A 128 5.26 -2.15 -16.26
CA THR A 128 6.26 -3.22 -16.39
C THR A 128 6.23 -4.22 -15.24
N VAL A 129 5.55 -3.89 -14.15
CA VAL A 129 5.45 -4.74 -12.96
C VAL A 129 4.04 -5.34 -12.87
N ASP A 130 3.98 -6.65 -12.68
CA ASP A 130 2.76 -7.38 -12.31
C ASP A 130 2.86 -7.74 -10.83
N CYS A 131 2.01 -7.12 -10.00
CA CYS A 131 2.09 -7.23 -8.56
C CYS A 131 0.70 -7.17 -7.91
N VAL A 132 0.46 -8.05 -6.93
CA VAL A 132 -0.72 -7.97 -6.07
C VAL A 132 -0.32 -7.38 -4.72
N VAL A 133 -0.97 -6.28 -4.33
CA VAL A 133 -0.77 -5.61 -3.05
C VAL A 133 -1.89 -6.02 -2.11
N TYR A 134 -1.56 -6.82 -1.11
CA TYR A 134 -2.48 -7.24 -0.06
C TYR A 134 -2.44 -6.25 1.10
N VAL A 135 -3.55 -5.57 1.35
CA VAL A 135 -3.75 -4.82 2.59
C VAL A 135 -4.21 -5.82 3.64
N LEU A 136 -3.35 -6.18 4.59
CA LEU A 136 -3.64 -7.29 5.49
C LEU A 136 -4.55 -6.87 6.66
N PRO A 137 -5.58 -7.67 7.00
CA PRO A 137 -6.43 -7.41 8.16
C PRO A 137 -5.70 -7.66 9.49
N TYR A 138 -4.69 -8.52 9.48
CA TYR A 138 -3.94 -9.02 10.63
C TYR A 138 -2.48 -9.27 10.25
N PRO A 139 -1.51 -9.16 11.19
CA PRO A 139 -0.12 -9.50 10.90
C PRO A 139 0.06 -10.97 10.55
N ARG A 140 1.10 -11.27 9.78
CA ARG A 140 1.52 -12.63 9.47
C ARG A 140 2.46 -13.12 10.55
N SER A 141 2.20 -14.31 11.09
CA SER A 141 3.11 -14.97 12.02
C SER A 141 4.49 -15.17 11.39
N GLY A 142 5.55 -14.79 12.10
CA GLY A 142 6.93 -14.78 11.61
C GLY A 142 7.30 -13.65 10.63
N ALA A 143 6.33 -12.81 10.21
CA ALA A 143 6.54 -11.72 9.24
C ALA A 143 5.63 -10.51 9.59
N LEU A 144 5.89 -9.91 10.76
CA LEU A 144 5.03 -8.88 11.36
C LEU A 144 5.09 -7.54 10.62
N SER A 145 6.20 -7.24 9.95
CA SER A 145 6.36 -6.03 9.14
C SER A 145 5.72 -6.18 7.77
N SER A 146 5.50 -5.06 7.09
CA SER A 146 5.25 -5.07 5.65
C SER A 146 6.45 -5.70 4.93
N SER A 147 6.20 -6.34 3.80
CA SER A 147 7.26 -6.91 2.97
C SER A 147 6.79 -7.12 1.55
N ALA A 148 7.72 -7.28 0.63
CA ALA A 148 7.48 -7.77 -0.72
C ALA A 148 7.95 -9.23 -0.90
N ALA A 149 7.43 -9.86 -1.94
CA ALA A 149 7.90 -11.11 -2.53
C ALA A 149 7.76 -10.99 -4.06
N ASP A 150 8.15 -12.03 -4.79
CA ASP A 150 7.93 -12.04 -6.24
C ASP A 150 6.44 -11.80 -6.54
N ARG A 151 6.15 -10.74 -7.30
CA ARG A 151 4.79 -10.37 -7.75
C ARG A 151 3.76 -10.14 -6.63
N ALA A 152 4.20 -9.90 -5.40
CA ALA A 152 3.31 -9.65 -4.26
C ALA A 152 3.90 -8.65 -3.25
N ILE A 153 3.04 -7.79 -2.70
CA ILE A 153 3.35 -6.90 -1.57
C ILE A 153 2.35 -7.18 -0.47
N TYR A 154 2.84 -7.21 0.77
CA TYR A 154 2.05 -7.45 1.97
C TYR A 154 2.18 -6.25 2.89
N LEU A 155 1.10 -5.48 3.00
CA LEU A 155 1.04 -4.34 3.91
C LEU A 155 0.47 -4.82 5.24
N SER A 156 1.36 -5.00 6.22
CA SER A 156 0.96 -5.44 7.56
C SER A 156 0.21 -4.33 8.30
N PRO A 157 -0.82 -4.66 9.09
CA PRO A 157 -1.57 -3.65 9.84
C PRO A 157 -0.73 -3.09 10.99
N GLY A 158 -1.03 -1.86 11.38
CA GLY A 158 -0.50 -1.25 12.58
C GLY A 158 -1.22 -1.75 13.84
N VAL A 159 -0.58 -1.55 14.99
CA VAL A 159 -1.24 -1.66 16.32
C VAL A 159 -1.91 -0.32 16.73
N GLN A 160 -1.71 0.71 15.91
CA GLN A 160 -2.38 2.01 15.98
C GLN A 160 -2.88 2.37 14.58
N PRO A 161 -3.88 3.26 14.45
CA PRO A 161 -4.34 3.74 13.15
C PRO A 161 -3.17 4.21 12.28
N LEU A 162 -3.04 3.63 11.09
CA LEU A 162 -2.12 4.09 10.07
C LEU A 162 -2.78 5.23 9.31
N GLU A 163 -2.40 6.47 9.63
CA GLU A 163 -2.87 7.64 8.90
C GLU A 163 -2.30 7.65 7.47
N ASP A 164 -3.03 8.26 6.53
CA ASP A 164 -2.47 8.64 5.23
C ASP A 164 -1.41 9.72 5.46
N GLY A 165 -0.17 9.29 5.60
CA GLY A 165 0.95 10.13 5.97
C GLY A 165 2.30 9.52 5.60
N PRO A 166 3.40 10.15 6.03
CA PRO A 166 4.75 9.79 5.59
C PRO A 166 5.05 8.31 5.76
N VAL A 167 4.75 7.73 6.93
CA VAL A 167 5.04 6.31 7.20
C VAL A 167 4.37 5.38 6.19
N LEU A 168 3.06 5.51 5.98
CA LEU A 168 2.34 4.62 5.06
C LEU A 168 2.82 4.79 3.63
N ARG A 169 2.95 6.04 3.16
CA ARG A 169 3.36 6.31 1.77
C ARG A 169 4.80 5.86 1.50
N SER A 170 5.72 6.14 2.42
CA SER A 170 7.10 5.66 2.36
C SER A 170 7.15 4.14 2.31
N THR A 171 6.42 3.44 3.18
CA THR A 171 6.35 1.97 3.16
C THR A 171 5.80 1.46 1.83
N VAL A 172 4.69 2.00 1.31
CA VAL A 172 4.11 1.55 0.04
C VAL A 172 5.10 1.67 -1.11
N VAL A 173 5.80 2.81 -1.23
CA VAL A 173 6.76 3.00 -2.33
C VAL A 173 8.02 2.14 -2.13
N HIS A 174 8.50 1.97 -0.89
CA HIS A 174 9.61 1.07 -0.56
C HIS A 174 9.30 -0.36 -0.98
N GLU A 175 8.16 -0.91 -0.56
CA GLU A 175 7.76 -2.27 -0.92
C GLU A 175 7.53 -2.42 -2.44
N TYR A 176 7.07 -1.36 -3.11
CA TYR A 176 6.98 -1.35 -4.56
C TYR A 176 8.36 -1.33 -5.24
N GLY A 177 9.36 -0.68 -4.64
CA GLY A 177 10.76 -0.74 -5.06
C GLY A 177 11.30 -2.17 -5.07
N HIS A 178 10.94 -2.99 -4.08
CA HIS A 178 11.24 -4.42 -4.10
C HIS A 178 10.54 -5.16 -5.25
N ALA A 179 9.27 -4.86 -5.52
CA ALA A 179 8.56 -5.45 -6.66
C ALA A 179 9.19 -5.07 -8.02
N VAL A 180 9.66 -3.83 -8.15
CA VAL A 180 10.44 -3.36 -9.31
C VAL A 180 11.76 -4.11 -9.42
N HIS A 181 12.47 -4.31 -8.32
CA HIS A 181 13.70 -5.09 -8.28
C HIS A 181 13.47 -6.51 -8.81
N TYR A 182 12.51 -7.24 -8.23
CA TYR A 182 12.20 -8.62 -8.65
C TYR A 182 11.83 -8.71 -10.13
N ALA A 183 11.08 -7.74 -10.65
CA ALA A 183 10.60 -7.77 -12.03
C ALA A 183 11.67 -7.36 -13.06
N LEU A 184 12.52 -6.37 -12.75
CA LEU A 184 13.35 -5.69 -13.75
C LEU A 184 14.85 -5.84 -13.54
N LEU A 185 15.26 -6.25 -12.34
CA LEU A 185 16.65 -6.40 -11.92
C LEU A 185 16.79 -7.58 -10.94
N PRO A 186 16.43 -8.82 -11.34
CA PRO A 186 16.61 -9.99 -10.48
C PRO A 186 18.10 -10.21 -10.15
N ASP A 187 18.38 -10.93 -9.06
CA ASP A 187 19.74 -11.10 -8.52
C ASP A 187 20.77 -11.68 -9.53
N ASP A 188 20.32 -12.43 -10.53
CA ASP A 188 21.17 -13.02 -11.56
C ASP A 188 21.40 -12.09 -12.77
N ASP A 189 20.78 -10.91 -12.78
CA ASP A 189 20.99 -9.90 -13.79
C ASP A 189 22.38 -9.25 -13.60
N PRO A 190 23.27 -9.24 -14.61
CA PRO A 190 24.58 -8.61 -14.51
C PRO A 190 24.55 -7.13 -14.14
N ARG A 191 23.43 -6.44 -14.38
CA ARG A 191 23.24 -5.03 -14.01
C ARG A 191 23.05 -4.84 -12.50
N TRP A 192 22.80 -5.90 -11.75
CA TRP A 192 22.79 -5.83 -10.29
C TRP A 192 24.15 -5.39 -9.75
N ASP A 193 25.23 -5.96 -10.30
CA ASP A 193 26.60 -5.53 -9.95
C ASP A 193 26.88 -4.08 -10.37
N GLU A 194 26.28 -3.61 -11.48
CA GLU A 194 26.37 -2.21 -11.91
C GLU A 194 25.70 -1.27 -10.89
N TYR A 195 24.48 -1.59 -10.45
CA TYR A 195 23.82 -0.86 -9.36
C TYR A 195 24.68 -0.83 -8.09
N ARG A 196 25.17 -1.99 -7.66
CA ARG A 196 26.00 -2.10 -6.44
C ARG A 196 27.26 -1.23 -6.54
N LYS A 197 27.88 -1.17 -7.71
CA LYS A 197 29.04 -0.34 -7.97
C LYS A 197 28.71 1.16 -7.97
N LEU A 198 27.62 1.57 -8.63
CA LEU A 198 27.15 2.96 -8.60
C LEU A 198 26.91 3.41 -7.16
N ARG A 199 26.33 2.53 -6.35
CA ARG A 199 26.02 2.81 -4.95
C ARG A 199 27.21 2.68 -4.00
N GLY A 200 28.31 2.08 -4.44
CA GLY A 200 29.49 1.83 -3.60
C GLY A 200 29.29 0.73 -2.55
N ILE A 201 28.41 -0.25 -2.82
CA ILE A 201 28.03 -1.33 -1.88
C ILE A 201 28.59 -2.70 -2.31
N GLU A 202 29.79 -2.71 -2.90
CA GLU A 202 30.46 -3.90 -3.43
C GLU A 202 31.09 -4.79 -2.33
N ASP A 203 31.31 -4.25 -1.12
CA ASP A 203 31.93 -5.00 -0.03
C ASP A 203 30.95 -5.99 0.61
N ASP A 204 31.00 -7.26 0.19
CA ASP A 204 30.15 -8.35 0.72
C ASP A 204 30.34 -8.63 2.22
N SER A 205 31.40 -8.11 2.87
CA SER A 205 31.58 -8.24 4.31
C SER A 205 30.75 -7.23 5.11
N VAL A 206 30.31 -6.15 4.45
CA VAL A 206 29.48 -5.08 4.99
C VAL A 206 28.06 -5.20 4.47
N PHE A 207 27.91 -5.35 3.15
CA PHE A 207 26.64 -5.34 2.44
C PHE A 207 26.27 -6.76 1.99
N TYR A 208 25.43 -7.43 2.76
CA TYR A 208 24.99 -8.80 2.50
C TYR A 208 23.55 -9.03 2.98
N ALA A 209 22.91 -10.09 2.47
CA ALA A 209 21.48 -10.33 2.66
C ALA A 209 21.02 -10.40 4.13
N SER A 210 21.89 -10.86 5.03
CA SER A 210 21.59 -10.97 6.47
C SER A 210 22.23 -9.86 7.32
N ALA A 211 22.73 -8.78 6.72
CA ALA A 211 23.22 -7.62 7.45
C ALA A 211 22.09 -6.92 8.23
N ALA A 212 22.43 -5.89 9.00
CA ALA A 212 21.42 -4.96 9.53
C ALA A 212 20.60 -4.37 8.37
N HIS A 213 19.31 -4.09 8.59
CA HIS A 213 18.35 -3.75 7.53
C HIS A 213 18.87 -2.67 6.57
N ALA A 214 19.32 -1.53 7.11
CA ALA A 214 19.95 -0.43 6.36
C ALA A 214 21.18 -0.81 5.50
N TYR A 215 21.83 -1.95 5.73
CA TYR A 215 23.02 -2.41 5.02
C TYR A 215 22.73 -3.57 4.06
N ARG A 216 21.47 -3.98 3.90
CA ARG A 216 21.10 -5.02 2.95
C ARG A 216 20.97 -4.39 1.56
N PRO A 217 21.70 -4.89 0.53
CA PRO A 217 21.63 -4.33 -0.81
C PRO A 217 20.22 -4.15 -1.38
N HIS A 218 19.34 -5.14 -1.19
CA HIS A 218 17.94 -5.07 -1.64
C HIS A 218 17.14 -3.97 -0.95
N GLU A 219 17.37 -3.74 0.36
CA GLU A 219 16.69 -2.67 1.10
C GLU A 219 17.20 -1.30 0.67
N ILE A 220 18.50 -1.19 0.38
CA ILE A 220 19.10 0.04 -0.16
C ILE A 220 18.49 0.35 -1.54
N PHE A 221 18.30 -0.65 -2.39
CA PHE A 221 17.63 -0.46 -3.69
C PHE A 221 16.20 0.04 -3.53
N ALA A 222 15.41 -0.58 -2.64
CA ALA A 222 14.03 -0.18 -2.36
C ALA A 222 13.93 1.23 -1.77
N GLU A 223 14.84 1.59 -0.86
CA GLU A 223 14.95 2.95 -0.31
C GLU A 223 15.35 3.98 -1.38
N ASP A 224 16.29 3.63 -2.26
CA ASP A 224 16.68 4.50 -3.37
C ASP A 224 15.48 4.74 -4.30
N PHE A 225 14.73 3.69 -4.64
CA PHE A 225 13.50 3.81 -5.42
C PHE A 225 12.47 4.71 -4.73
N ARG A 226 12.27 4.55 -3.41
CA ARG A 226 11.37 5.39 -2.60
C ARG A 226 11.73 6.86 -2.69
N VAL A 227 13.01 7.19 -2.51
CA VAL A 227 13.48 8.59 -2.54
C VAL A 227 13.37 9.18 -3.95
N LEU A 228 13.69 8.41 -4.99
CA LEU A 228 13.73 8.91 -6.36
C LEU A 228 12.35 9.09 -6.99
N PHE A 229 11.42 8.16 -6.74
CA PHE A 229 10.15 8.08 -7.48
C PHE A 229 8.90 8.22 -6.61
N GLY A 230 9.05 8.19 -5.28
CA GLY A 230 7.97 8.52 -4.37
C GLY A 230 7.54 9.98 -4.51
N ASP A 231 6.27 10.26 -4.17
CA ASP A 231 5.83 11.64 -4.02
C ASP A 231 6.61 12.35 -2.87
N PRO A 232 6.51 13.68 -2.72
CA PRO A 232 7.25 14.39 -1.67
C PRO A 232 6.96 13.90 -0.24
N VAL A 233 5.84 13.24 0.00
CA VAL A 233 5.50 12.69 1.32
C VAL A 233 6.20 11.34 1.53
N ALA A 234 6.23 10.48 0.51
CA ALA A 234 6.92 9.19 0.53
C ALA A 234 8.45 9.34 0.50
N ALA A 235 8.97 10.30 -0.26
CA ALA A 235 10.40 10.60 -0.36
C ALA A 235 10.94 11.24 0.94
N GLY A 236 10.10 11.97 1.68
CA GLY A 236 10.48 12.63 2.92
C GLY A 236 11.47 13.77 2.69
N ASP A 237 12.57 13.79 3.44
CA ASP A 237 13.67 14.73 3.25
C ASP A 237 14.71 14.26 2.22
N GLY A 238 14.45 13.12 1.57
CA GLY A 238 15.34 12.48 0.61
C GLY A 238 16.47 11.68 1.24
N SER A 239 16.49 11.53 2.57
CA SER A 239 17.41 10.60 3.23
C SER A 239 17.00 9.15 2.99
N VAL A 240 18.01 8.27 2.98
CA VAL A 240 17.85 6.82 3.01
C VAL A 240 18.20 6.30 4.41
N GLU A 241 17.75 5.10 4.77
CA GLU A 241 18.00 4.52 6.10
C GLU A 241 19.50 4.38 6.41
N ASN A 242 20.33 4.10 5.41
CA ASN A 242 21.77 3.96 5.58
C ASN A 242 22.45 5.33 5.74
N PRO A 243 22.99 5.67 6.92
CA PRO A 243 23.58 6.98 7.15
C PRO A 243 24.95 7.19 6.49
N GLU A 244 25.57 6.11 5.98
CA GLU A 244 26.87 6.17 5.28
C GLU A 244 26.70 6.45 3.78
N LEU A 245 25.46 6.38 3.28
CA LEU A 245 25.14 6.55 1.88
C LEU A 245 24.56 7.95 1.63
N ASP A 246 25.10 8.64 0.62
CA ASP A 246 24.52 9.90 0.15
C ASP A 246 23.12 9.67 -0.43
N SER A 247 22.29 10.71 -0.39
CA SER A 247 20.95 10.68 -0.97
C SER A 247 21.01 10.42 -2.48
N PRO A 248 20.22 9.46 -3.01
CA PRO A 248 20.25 9.08 -4.41
C PRO A 248 19.81 10.21 -5.35
N GLN A 249 19.05 11.19 -4.85
CA GLN A 249 18.56 12.32 -5.66
C GLN A 249 19.67 13.25 -6.17
N TYR A 250 20.89 13.12 -5.63
CA TYR A 250 22.06 13.90 -6.04
C TYR A 250 23.01 13.12 -6.97
N ASP A 251 22.71 11.86 -7.25
CA ASP A 251 23.51 11.01 -8.14
C ASP A 251 22.81 10.87 -9.50
N ALA A 252 23.30 11.61 -10.49
CA ALA A 252 22.72 11.61 -11.83
C ALA A 252 22.88 10.27 -12.57
N ASP A 253 23.96 9.53 -12.29
CA ASP A 253 24.21 8.23 -12.93
C ASP A 253 23.29 7.16 -12.34
N LEU A 254 23.05 7.21 -11.03
CA LEU A 254 22.07 6.35 -10.36
C LEU A 254 20.64 6.61 -10.85
N ILE A 255 20.24 7.87 -10.99
CA ILE A 255 18.92 8.23 -11.56
C ILE A 255 18.79 7.68 -12.99
N ALA A 256 19.81 7.88 -13.83
CA ALA A 256 19.81 7.38 -15.20
C ALA A 256 19.75 5.84 -15.25
N PHE A 257 20.41 5.17 -14.31
CA PHE A 257 20.34 3.71 -14.18
C PHE A 257 18.90 3.25 -13.91
N PHE A 258 18.21 3.82 -12.90
CA PHE A 258 16.82 3.45 -12.59
C PHE A 258 15.87 3.71 -13.76
N GLU A 259 15.93 4.90 -14.38
CA GLU A 259 15.12 5.27 -15.55
C GLU A 259 15.33 4.33 -16.75
N SER A 260 16.49 3.66 -16.83
CA SER A 260 16.78 2.69 -17.88
C SER A 260 16.10 1.32 -17.67
N LEU A 261 15.74 0.96 -16.43
CA LEU A 261 15.26 -0.39 -16.10
C LEU A 261 14.03 -0.80 -16.92
N PRO A 262 12.96 0.02 -17.04
CA PRO A 262 11.75 -0.39 -17.76
C PRO A 262 11.93 -0.49 -19.28
N GLY A 263 12.92 0.22 -19.84
CA GLY A 263 13.26 0.17 -21.26
C GLY A 263 14.01 -1.10 -21.70
N LEU A 264 14.58 -1.84 -20.74
CA LEU A 264 15.50 -2.96 -20.98
C LEU A 264 14.88 -4.34 -20.68
N GLY A 265 13.83 -4.41 -19.86
CA GLY A 265 13.11 -5.64 -19.52
C GLY A 265 12.13 -6.16 -20.58
N ALA A 266 11.96 -5.46 -21.71
CA ALA A 266 11.11 -5.92 -22.79
C ALA A 266 11.85 -6.91 -23.70
N THR A 267 11.77 -8.18 -23.35
CA THR A 267 12.05 -9.26 -24.31
C THR A 267 11.09 -9.11 -25.51
N ALA A 268 11.56 -9.46 -26.72
CA ALA A 268 10.84 -9.26 -27.97
C ALA A 268 9.42 -9.90 -27.99
N ASP A 269 9.16 -10.89 -27.14
CA ASP A 269 7.83 -11.52 -27.02
C ASP A 269 6.80 -10.64 -26.28
N VAL A 270 7.23 -9.75 -25.38
CA VAL A 270 6.35 -8.71 -24.80
C VAL A 270 6.22 -7.53 -25.76
N ALA A 271 7.17 -7.36 -26.69
CA ALA A 271 7.10 -6.34 -27.72
C ALA A 271 6.00 -6.60 -28.78
N GLU A 272 5.59 -7.85 -29.00
CA GLU A 272 4.39 -8.15 -29.80
C GLU A 272 3.07 -7.94 -29.04
N ALA A 273 3.11 -7.94 -27.69
CA ALA A 273 2.01 -7.46 -26.85
C ALA A 273 2.01 -5.92 -26.65
N ARG A 274 3.05 -5.21 -27.12
CA ARG A 274 3.07 -3.73 -27.23
C ARG A 274 2.18 -3.25 -28.37
N VAL A 275 0.89 -3.53 -28.29
CA VAL A 275 -0.05 -2.52 -28.77
C VAL A 275 0.11 -1.37 -27.76
N PRO A 276 0.54 -0.16 -28.14
CA PRO A 276 0.52 0.96 -27.22
C PRO A 276 -0.90 1.04 -26.66
N GLN A 277 -1.07 0.68 -25.38
CA GLN A 277 -2.38 0.77 -24.77
C GLN A 277 -2.72 2.25 -24.83
N ALA A 278 -3.84 2.53 -25.46
CA ALA A 278 -4.34 3.87 -25.53
C ALA A 278 -4.53 4.42 -24.11
N SER A 279 -3.76 5.43 -23.76
CA SER A 279 -3.95 6.20 -22.55
C SER A 279 -4.99 7.28 -22.80
N TRP A 280 -5.72 7.63 -21.75
CA TRP A 280 -6.75 8.66 -21.81
C TRP A 280 -6.36 9.80 -20.89
N GLN A 281 -6.39 11.01 -21.42
CA GLN A 281 -6.10 12.23 -20.69
C GLN A 281 -7.34 13.10 -20.63
N VAL A 282 -7.49 13.89 -19.57
CA VAL A 282 -8.60 14.83 -19.41
C VAL A 282 -8.09 16.26 -19.22
N PHE A 283 -8.67 17.19 -19.98
CA PHE A 283 -8.29 18.60 -19.99
C PHE A 283 -9.51 19.53 -19.97
N PRO A 284 -9.48 20.65 -19.23
CA PRO A 284 -8.51 20.95 -18.20
C PRO A 284 -8.67 20.03 -16.98
N ASN A 285 -7.59 19.81 -16.25
CA ASN A 285 -7.61 19.15 -14.95
C ASN A 285 -6.63 19.90 -14.03
N PRO A 286 -7.10 20.67 -13.03
CA PRO A 286 -8.48 20.76 -12.54
C PRO A 286 -9.45 21.50 -13.47
N VAL A 287 -10.74 21.21 -13.34
CA VAL A 287 -11.85 21.85 -14.05
C VAL A 287 -12.83 22.53 -13.08
N PRO A 288 -13.38 23.72 -13.38
CA PRO A 288 -14.43 24.32 -12.56
C PRO A 288 -15.72 23.47 -12.52
N LEU A 289 -16.53 23.62 -11.46
CA LEU A 289 -17.79 22.90 -11.23
C LEU A 289 -18.78 22.92 -12.41
N ARG A 290 -18.72 23.97 -13.23
CA ARG A 290 -19.55 24.14 -14.44
C ARG A 290 -18.69 24.24 -15.70
N GLY A 291 -17.44 23.79 -15.61
CA GLY A 291 -16.49 23.78 -16.70
C GLY A 291 -16.78 22.67 -17.71
N ARG A 292 -16.11 22.77 -18.84
CA ARG A 292 -16.12 21.74 -19.88
C ARG A 292 -14.89 20.88 -19.73
N VAL A 293 -15.07 19.56 -19.75
CA VAL A 293 -13.96 18.59 -19.83
C VAL A 293 -13.82 18.11 -21.27
N GLN A 294 -12.59 17.90 -21.67
CA GLN A 294 -12.18 17.27 -22.92
C GLN A 294 -11.40 16.01 -22.59
N LEU A 295 -11.72 14.91 -23.26
CA LEU A 295 -10.98 13.67 -23.17
C LEU A 295 -10.24 13.46 -24.48
N GLU A 296 -8.96 13.15 -24.35
CA GLU A 296 -8.07 12.86 -25.47
C GLU A 296 -7.50 11.46 -25.27
N ARG A 297 -7.54 10.65 -26.34
CA ARG A 297 -6.93 9.33 -26.36
C ARG A 297 -5.55 9.45 -27.00
N THR A 298 -4.50 9.12 -26.27
CA THR A 298 -3.11 9.12 -26.73
C THR A 298 -2.61 7.68 -26.88
N GLY A 299 -2.10 7.33 -28.07
CA GLY A 299 -1.58 5.99 -28.36
C GLY A 299 -2.63 4.94 -28.79
N GLY A 300 -2.14 3.84 -29.35
CA GLY A 300 -2.91 2.78 -30.00
C GLY A 300 -3.22 3.08 -31.47
N GLU A 301 -3.39 2.04 -32.30
CA GLU A 301 -3.92 2.24 -33.66
C GLU A 301 -5.25 3.00 -33.56
N ALA A 302 -5.36 4.09 -34.32
CA ALA A 302 -6.60 4.83 -34.42
C ALA A 302 -7.67 3.86 -34.89
N ALA A 303 -8.61 3.50 -34.01
CA ALA A 303 -9.90 3.06 -34.47
C ALA A 303 -10.50 4.27 -35.20
N VAL A 304 -10.31 4.29 -36.52
CA VAL A 304 -10.82 5.32 -37.45
C VAL A 304 -12.36 5.40 -37.43
N ASP A 305 -13.03 4.57 -36.63
CA ASP A 305 -14.50 4.52 -36.49
C ASP A 305 -15.05 5.12 -35.18
N GLY A 306 -14.40 6.15 -34.62
CA GLY A 306 -14.82 6.81 -33.37
C GLY A 306 -15.97 7.85 -33.47
N GLY A 307 -16.87 7.73 -34.46
CA GLY A 307 -17.96 8.70 -34.67
C GLY A 307 -19.09 8.66 -33.61
N GLY A 308 -19.04 7.72 -32.66
CA GLY A 308 -20.06 7.54 -31.63
C GLY A 308 -19.83 8.42 -30.39
N GLY A 309 -20.93 8.89 -29.79
CA GLY A 309 -20.91 9.48 -28.45
C GLY A 309 -20.47 8.46 -27.40
N MET A 310 -19.65 8.87 -26.44
CA MET A 310 -19.17 8.03 -25.34
C MET A 310 -19.95 8.34 -24.06
N ARG A 311 -20.12 7.34 -23.18
CA ARG A 311 -20.65 7.55 -21.82
C ARG A 311 -19.55 7.39 -20.80
N ALA A 312 -19.45 8.34 -19.88
CA ALA A 312 -18.52 8.31 -18.77
C ALA A 312 -19.28 8.40 -17.44
N LEU A 313 -19.04 7.45 -16.55
CA LEU A 313 -19.55 7.50 -15.18
C LEU A 313 -18.63 8.38 -14.33
N LEU A 314 -19.18 9.32 -13.57
CA LEU A 314 -18.41 10.02 -12.53
C LEU A 314 -18.52 9.24 -11.23
N VAL A 315 -17.37 8.89 -10.67
CA VAL A 315 -17.24 8.21 -9.38
C VAL A 315 -16.44 9.11 -8.46
N ASP A 316 -16.94 9.39 -7.25
CA ASP A 316 -16.22 10.19 -6.26
C ASP A 316 -15.13 9.36 -5.55
N ALA A 317 -14.28 10.04 -4.76
CA ALA A 317 -13.21 9.46 -3.93
C ALA A 317 -13.62 8.23 -3.09
N SER A 318 -14.92 8.05 -2.78
CA SER A 318 -15.43 6.93 -1.98
C SER A 318 -15.92 5.74 -2.82
N GLY A 319 -15.80 5.81 -4.15
CA GLY A 319 -16.34 4.81 -5.07
C GLY A 319 -17.83 5.01 -5.38
N ARG A 320 -18.46 6.09 -4.89
CA ARG A 320 -19.89 6.35 -5.11
C ARG A 320 -20.10 7.06 -6.44
N ARG A 321 -21.13 6.64 -7.17
CA ARG A 321 -21.58 7.31 -8.40
C ARG A 321 -22.03 8.74 -8.07
N ALA A 322 -21.31 9.72 -8.59
CA ALA A 322 -21.64 11.14 -8.49
C ALA A 322 -22.47 11.65 -9.68
N GLY A 323 -22.38 10.98 -10.84
CA GLY A 323 -23.08 11.41 -12.04
C GLY A 323 -22.73 10.60 -13.27
N GLU A 324 -23.20 11.05 -14.42
CA GLU A 324 -22.85 10.49 -15.74
C GLU A 324 -22.69 11.64 -16.74
N LEU A 325 -21.70 11.54 -17.62
CA LEU A 325 -21.46 12.46 -18.71
C LEU A 325 -21.69 11.76 -20.04
N GLN A 326 -22.37 12.48 -20.93
CA GLN A 326 -22.42 12.13 -22.34
C GLN A 326 -21.33 12.91 -23.08
N LEU A 327 -20.28 12.20 -23.47
CA LEU A 327 -19.11 12.72 -24.16
C LEU A 327 -19.36 12.76 -25.67
N ALA A 328 -19.39 13.97 -26.24
CA ALA A 328 -19.59 14.17 -27.66
C ALA A 328 -18.24 14.21 -28.40
N PRO A 329 -18.03 13.41 -29.46
CA PRO A 329 -16.81 13.46 -30.26
C PRO A 329 -16.74 14.79 -31.03
N ASP A 330 -15.53 15.31 -31.21
CA ASP A 330 -15.29 16.52 -32.01
C ASP A 330 -14.72 16.22 -33.41
N GLY A 331 -14.57 14.94 -33.76
CA GLY A 331 -14.02 14.49 -35.04
C GLY A 331 -12.49 14.54 -35.14
N THR A 332 -11.79 14.95 -34.07
CA THR A 332 -10.32 15.02 -34.00
C THR A 332 -9.71 13.94 -33.11
N GLY A 333 -10.51 12.94 -32.69
CA GLY A 333 -10.08 11.95 -31.70
C GLY A 333 -10.18 12.47 -30.26
N ARG A 334 -10.95 13.54 -30.05
CA ARG A 334 -11.28 14.06 -28.73
C ARG A 334 -12.77 14.02 -28.49
N TRP A 335 -13.13 13.93 -27.22
CA TRP A 335 -14.51 14.00 -26.76
C TRP A 335 -14.67 15.12 -25.77
N SER A 336 -15.86 15.70 -25.66
CA SER A 336 -16.11 16.76 -24.69
C SER A 336 -17.46 16.61 -24.00
N ALA A 337 -17.53 17.01 -22.74
CA ALA A 337 -18.77 17.11 -21.98
C ALA A 337 -18.75 18.31 -21.04
N SER A 338 -19.93 18.79 -20.68
CA SER A 338 -20.10 19.86 -19.69
C SER A 338 -20.37 19.23 -18.32
N LEU A 339 -19.64 19.67 -17.29
CA LEU A 339 -19.95 19.28 -15.91
C LEU A 339 -21.22 19.94 -15.37
N ALA A 340 -21.68 21.02 -16.01
CA ALA A 340 -22.92 21.69 -15.63
C ALA A 340 -24.16 20.80 -15.78
N ASP A 341 -24.05 19.72 -16.55
CA ASP A 341 -25.14 18.76 -16.78
C ASP A 341 -25.24 17.69 -15.68
N VAL A 342 -24.28 17.66 -14.75
CA VAL A 342 -24.26 16.72 -13.62
C VAL A 342 -24.91 17.36 -12.39
N GLU A 343 -26.14 16.96 -12.10
CA GLU A 343 -26.89 17.45 -10.95
C GLU A 343 -26.21 17.08 -9.62
N GLY A 344 -26.05 18.06 -8.72
CA GLY A 344 -25.50 17.83 -7.38
C GLY A 344 -23.99 17.62 -7.32
N LEU A 345 -23.25 17.81 -8.42
CA LEU A 345 -21.80 17.73 -8.42
C LEU A 345 -21.18 18.78 -7.49
N SER A 346 -20.24 18.35 -6.64
CA SER A 346 -19.49 19.21 -5.72
C SER A 346 -18.01 19.26 -6.11
N ALA A 347 -17.27 20.26 -5.62
CA ALA A 347 -15.82 20.29 -5.81
C ALA A 347 -15.18 19.10 -5.08
N GLY A 348 -14.22 18.43 -5.72
CA GLY A 348 -13.62 17.18 -5.20
C GLY A 348 -12.79 16.44 -6.25
N ALA A 349 -12.23 15.30 -5.83
CA ALA A 349 -11.58 14.35 -6.72
C ALA A 349 -12.59 13.30 -7.21
N TYR A 350 -12.55 13.03 -8.50
CA TYR A 350 -13.44 12.11 -9.19
C TYR A 350 -12.65 11.24 -10.17
N TRP A 351 -13.25 10.13 -10.59
CA TRP A 351 -12.81 9.35 -11.74
C TRP A 351 -13.91 9.31 -12.79
N LEU A 352 -13.50 9.47 -14.05
CA LEU A 352 -14.31 9.22 -15.23
C LEU A 352 -14.12 7.77 -15.65
N VAL A 353 -15.11 6.91 -15.39
CA VAL A 353 -15.10 5.53 -15.87
C VAL A 353 -15.74 5.49 -17.24
N LEU A 354 -14.91 5.40 -18.27
CA LEU A 354 -15.27 5.26 -19.68
C LEU A 354 -15.64 3.81 -19.95
N ARG A 355 -16.81 3.58 -20.53
CA ARG A 355 -17.21 2.24 -21.00
C ARG A 355 -17.25 2.24 -22.52
N ALA A 356 -16.45 1.36 -23.12
CA ALA A 356 -16.51 1.09 -24.55
C ALA A 356 -17.65 0.09 -24.86
N GLU A 357 -18.08 0.05 -26.12
CA GLU A 357 -19.15 -0.85 -26.58
C GLU A 357 -18.75 -2.33 -26.50
N ASP A 358 -17.45 -2.62 -26.52
CA ASP A 358 -16.88 -3.96 -26.31
C ASP A 358 -16.91 -4.43 -24.84
N GLY A 359 -17.44 -3.60 -23.94
CA GLY A 359 -17.55 -3.91 -22.51
C GLY A 359 -16.29 -3.59 -21.71
N THR A 360 -15.20 -3.13 -22.34
CA THR A 360 -14.01 -2.69 -21.61
C THR A 360 -14.28 -1.38 -20.89
N ALA A 361 -13.72 -1.25 -19.68
CA ALA A 361 -13.80 -0.05 -18.88
C ALA A 361 -12.41 0.54 -18.66
N ARG A 362 -12.29 1.86 -18.74
CA ARG A 362 -11.06 2.62 -18.43
C ARG A 362 -11.41 3.78 -17.50
N SER A 363 -10.52 4.09 -16.56
CA SER A 363 -10.72 5.21 -15.63
C SER A 363 -9.71 6.32 -15.90
N VAL A 364 -10.16 7.57 -15.82
CA VAL A 364 -9.31 8.78 -15.91
C VAL A 364 -9.60 9.66 -14.70
N SER A 365 -8.55 10.13 -14.03
CA SER A 365 -8.69 11.02 -12.87
C SER A 365 -9.17 12.42 -13.28
N LEU A 366 -10.05 13.01 -12.48
CA LEU A 366 -10.63 14.33 -12.71
C LEU A 366 -10.76 15.10 -11.39
N ARG A 367 -10.17 16.30 -11.33
CA ARG A 367 -10.32 17.20 -10.18
C ARG A 367 -11.28 18.33 -10.51
N VAL A 368 -12.35 18.45 -9.73
CA VAL A 368 -13.37 19.51 -9.85
C VAL A 368 -13.15 20.58 -8.79
N VAL A 369 -13.06 21.85 -9.19
CA VAL A 369 -12.86 23.00 -8.30
C VAL A 369 -14.05 23.96 -8.34
N ARG A 370 -14.16 24.85 -7.35
CA ARG A 370 -15.28 25.81 -7.25
C ARG A 370 -15.27 26.87 -8.33
#